data_AF-A0A9P1YEF0-F1
#
_entry.id   AF-A0A9P1YEF0-F1
#
_cell.length_a   1.000
_cell.length_b   1.000
_cell.length_c   1.000
_cell.angle_alpha   90.00
_cell.angle_beta   90.00
_cell.angle_gamma   90.00
#
_symmetry.space_group_name_H-M   'P 1'
#
loop_
_entity.id
_entity.type
_entity.pdbx_description
1 polymer ?
#
loop_
_entity_poly.entity_id
_entity_poly.type
_entity_poly.pdbx_seq_one_letter_code
_entity_poly.pdbx_strand_id
1 'polypeptide(L)'
;MEKKVVKFFTVDNMEKEEAYLNEMAQNGWFFQKYKSFKYHFEQGEPAKYSYAIDFKENEGDEEAYKTLFEDAGWETVFSYPVLNGNWMYFRKAVAPGETEEAIFTDETSLIQLYKNIRKRWTIFGAIVSLFLFVELLIVFQIENHIGIATFIFIIFFILVSLYGKMFFNLTRKINNLATRKAS
;
A
#
# COMPACT_ATOMS: atom_id res chain seq x y z
N MET A 1 -18.89 -19.13 2.67
CA MET A 1 -17.68 -19.94 2.38
C MET A 1 -16.47 -18.99 2.40
N GLU A 2 -15.29 -19.41 2.89
CA GLU A 2 -14.11 -18.53 2.97
C GLU A 2 -13.04 -18.92 1.94
N LYS A 3 -12.40 -17.93 1.30
CA LYS A 3 -11.26 -18.13 0.38
C LYS A 3 -10.05 -17.34 0.84
N LYS A 4 -8.86 -17.92 0.74
CA LYS A 4 -7.59 -17.29 1.11
C LYS A 4 -6.66 -17.30 -0.10
N VAL A 5 -6.16 -16.13 -0.50
CA VAL A 5 -5.28 -15.99 -1.67
C VAL A 5 -3.98 -15.34 -1.25
N VAL A 6 -2.86 -15.95 -1.63
CA VAL A 6 -1.52 -15.33 -1.49
C VAL A 6 -1.30 -14.48 -2.73
N LYS A 7 -1.23 -13.17 -2.55
CA LYS A 7 -0.88 -12.21 -3.59
C LYS A 7 -0.11 -11.07 -2.94
N PHE A 8 0.76 -10.43 -3.70
CA PHE A 8 1.59 -9.34 -3.18
C PHE A 8 1.42 -8.13 -4.10
N PHE A 9 0.85 -7.07 -3.55
CA PHE A 9 0.81 -5.77 -4.18
C PHE A 9 1.69 -4.81 -3.39
N THR A 10 2.50 -4.05 -4.12
CA THR A 10 3.29 -2.96 -3.57
C THR A 10 2.51 -1.67 -3.69
N VAL A 11 2.88 -0.68 -2.89
CA VAL A 11 2.19 0.62 -2.81
C VAL A 11 2.13 1.35 -4.17
N ASP A 12 3.13 1.16 -5.04
CA ASP A 12 3.12 1.72 -6.40
C ASP A 12 2.07 1.07 -7.34
N ASN A 13 1.54 -0.10 -6.95
CA ASN A 13 0.53 -0.87 -7.68
C ASN A 13 -0.87 -0.82 -7.01
N MET A 14 -1.15 0.20 -6.19
CA MET A 14 -2.44 0.37 -5.50
C MET A 14 -3.65 0.24 -6.45
N GLU A 15 -3.62 0.90 -7.61
CA GLU A 15 -4.69 0.80 -8.63
C GLU A 15 -4.92 -0.64 -9.13
N LYS A 16 -3.86 -1.47 -9.20
CA LYS A 16 -3.98 -2.88 -9.59
C LYS A 16 -4.53 -3.73 -8.46
N GLU A 17 -4.25 -3.35 -7.22
CA GLU A 17 -4.83 -3.98 -6.05
C GLU A 17 -6.33 -3.71 -5.98
N GLU A 18 -6.75 -2.45 -6.12
CA GLU A 18 -8.16 -2.04 -6.21
C GLU A 18 -8.89 -2.80 -7.33
N ALA A 19 -8.33 -2.80 -8.54
CA ALA A 19 -8.92 -3.52 -9.68
C ALA A 19 -9.06 -5.03 -9.42
N TYR A 20 -8.09 -5.64 -8.72
CA TYR A 20 -8.16 -7.04 -8.34
C TYR A 20 -9.25 -7.30 -7.28
N LEU A 21 -9.45 -6.40 -6.32
CA LEU A 21 -10.53 -6.51 -5.34
C LEU A 21 -11.91 -6.33 -6.01
N ASN A 22 -12.03 -5.41 -6.96
CA ASN A 22 -13.25 -5.21 -7.78
C ASN A 22 -13.59 -6.49 -8.56
N GLU A 23 -12.62 -7.06 -9.26
CA GLU A 23 -12.79 -8.31 -10.02
C GLU A 23 -13.24 -9.46 -9.10
N MET A 24 -12.65 -9.58 -7.91
CA MET A 24 -13.03 -10.61 -6.95
C MET A 24 -14.48 -10.43 -6.46
N ALA A 25 -14.90 -9.20 -6.18
CA ALA A 25 -16.28 -8.91 -5.76
C ALA A 25 -17.32 -9.19 -6.85
N GLN A 26 -17.00 -8.90 -8.12
CA GLN A 26 -17.84 -9.27 -9.26
C GLN A 26 -18.01 -10.80 -9.39
N ASN A 27 -17.04 -11.58 -8.93
CA ASN A 27 -17.10 -13.04 -8.85
C ASN A 27 -17.76 -13.56 -7.55
N GLY A 28 -18.35 -12.68 -6.73
CA GLY A 28 -18.98 -13.03 -5.45
C GLY A 28 -17.99 -13.23 -4.30
N TRP A 29 -16.75 -12.77 -4.42
CA TRP A 29 -15.73 -12.84 -3.37
C TRP A 29 -15.43 -11.47 -2.78
N PHE A 30 -15.95 -11.21 -1.58
CA PHE A 30 -15.80 -9.94 -0.88
C PHE A 30 -14.56 -9.96 0.01
N PHE A 31 -13.68 -8.99 -0.16
CA PHE A 31 -12.52 -8.83 0.70
C PHE A 31 -12.96 -8.51 2.13
N GLN A 32 -12.30 -9.16 3.10
CA GLN A 32 -12.60 -8.99 4.53
C GLN A 32 -11.38 -8.51 5.32
N LYS A 33 -10.20 -9.07 5.06
CA LYS A 33 -8.97 -8.68 5.78
C LYS A 33 -7.72 -9.16 5.06
N TYR A 34 -6.63 -8.46 5.33
CA TYR A 34 -5.29 -8.88 4.94
C TYR A 34 -4.48 -9.32 6.17
N LYS A 35 -4.03 -10.57 6.21
CA LYS A 35 -3.27 -11.12 7.33
C LYS A 35 -2.23 -12.13 6.85
N SER A 36 -1.03 -12.07 7.40
CA SER A 36 0.05 -13.03 7.10
C SER A 36 0.32 -13.20 5.61
N PHE A 37 0.35 -12.09 4.86
CA PHE A 37 0.52 -12.04 3.40
C PHE A 37 -0.59 -12.72 2.58
N LYS A 38 -1.79 -12.82 3.16
CA LYS A 38 -2.96 -13.44 2.51
C LYS A 38 -4.14 -12.49 2.55
N TYR A 39 -4.83 -12.41 1.42
CA TYR A 39 -6.15 -11.80 1.31
C TYR A 39 -7.19 -12.84 1.72
N HIS A 40 -8.03 -12.48 2.68
CA HIS A 40 -9.17 -13.27 3.11
C HIS A 40 -10.43 -12.72 2.44
N PHE A 41 -11.16 -13.60 1.79
CA PHE A 41 -12.41 -13.31 1.12
C PHE A 41 -13.54 -14.15 1.70
N GLU A 42 -14.73 -13.57 1.68
CA GLU A 42 -15.98 -14.23 2.00
C GLU A 42 -16.85 -14.34 0.75
N GLN A 43 -17.48 -15.49 0.59
CA GLN A 43 -18.43 -15.72 -0.49
C GLN A 43 -19.76 -15.05 -0.19
N GLY A 44 -20.25 -14.24 -1.12
CA GLY A 44 -21.61 -13.70 -1.13
C GLY A 44 -22.20 -13.70 -2.53
N GLU A 45 -23.33 -13.03 -2.69
CA GLU A 45 -23.96 -12.87 -4.01
C GLU A 45 -23.10 -11.98 -4.91
N PRO A 46 -22.82 -12.37 -6.16
CA PRO A 46 -22.10 -11.53 -7.12
C PRO A 46 -22.73 -10.14 -7.21
N ALA A 47 -21.95 -9.12 -6.83
CA ALA A 47 -22.39 -7.74 -6.83
C ALA A 47 -21.26 -6.83 -7.30
N LYS A 48 -21.61 -5.73 -7.95
CA LYS A 48 -20.63 -4.71 -8.33
C LYS A 48 -20.31 -3.85 -7.13
N TYR A 49 -19.04 -3.89 -6.72
CA TYR A 49 -18.48 -2.99 -5.72
C TYR A 49 -17.29 -2.27 -6.32
N SER A 50 -17.14 -1.00 -5.94
CA SER A 50 -15.90 -0.24 -6.11
C SER A 50 -15.11 -0.35 -4.82
N TYR A 51 -13.90 -0.89 -4.89
CA TYR A 51 -12.90 -0.88 -3.84
C TYR A 51 -11.94 0.27 -4.08
N ALA A 52 -11.59 0.92 -2.99
CA ALA A 52 -10.61 1.98 -3.01
C ALA A 52 -9.75 1.92 -1.76
N ILE A 53 -8.51 2.39 -1.91
CA ILE A 53 -7.49 2.33 -0.89
C ILE A 53 -7.03 3.75 -0.60
N ASP A 54 -7.03 4.12 0.69
CA ASP A 54 -6.45 5.38 1.14
C ASP A 54 -5.49 5.11 2.31
N PHE A 55 -4.63 6.09 2.59
CA PHE A 55 -3.66 6.05 3.66
C PHE A 55 -3.83 7.26 4.55
N LYS A 56 -4.37 7.03 5.74
CA LYS A 56 -4.49 8.05 6.77
C LYS A 56 -3.19 8.17 7.55
N GLU A 57 -2.77 9.40 7.80
CA GLU A 57 -1.70 9.68 8.75
C GLU A 57 -2.11 9.32 10.18
N ASN A 58 -1.16 8.94 11.03
CA ASN A 58 -1.45 8.62 12.44
C ASN A 58 -1.83 9.87 13.27
N GLU A 59 -1.70 11.05 12.67
CA GLU A 59 -2.15 12.32 13.25
C GLU A 59 -3.64 12.54 12.96
N GLY A 60 -4.40 12.94 13.98
CA GLY A 60 -5.82 13.25 13.88
C GLY A 60 -6.76 12.09 14.24
N ASP A 61 -8.05 12.37 14.27
CA ASP A 61 -9.10 11.42 14.67
C ASP A 61 -9.39 10.43 13.52
N GLU A 62 -9.23 9.13 13.79
CA GLU A 62 -9.51 8.07 12.82
C GLU A 62 -10.99 7.85 12.63
N GLU A 63 -11.78 8.00 13.69
CA GLU A 63 -13.22 7.82 13.63
C GLU A 63 -13.83 8.94 12.78
N ALA A 64 -13.47 10.19 13.05
CA ALA A 64 -13.93 11.32 12.22
C ALA A 64 -13.57 11.15 10.73
N TYR A 65 -12.39 10.59 10.45
CA TYR A 65 -11.98 10.30 9.07
C TYR A 65 -12.84 9.19 8.45
N LYS A 66 -13.10 8.09 9.16
CA LYS A 66 -14.02 7.03 8.68
C LYS A 66 -15.44 7.54 8.47
N THR A 67 -15.95 8.37 9.38
CA THR A 67 -17.28 8.97 9.25
C THR A 67 -17.39 9.83 7.99
N LEU A 68 -16.35 10.57 7.62
CA LEU A 68 -16.33 11.32 6.35
C LEU A 68 -16.49 10.40 5.12
N PHE A 69 -15.90 9.21 5.13
CA PHE A 69 -16.09 8.23 4.07
C PHE A 69 -17.47 7.59 4.10
N GLU A 70 -17.98 7.27 5.29
CA GLU A 70 -19.34 6.73 5.48
C GLU A 70 -20.40 7.70 4.96
N ASP A 71 -20.25 8.99 5.24
CA ASP A 71 -21.13 10.06 4.73
C ASP A 71 -21.11 10.15 3.19
N ALA A 72 -19.99 9.77 2.54
CA ALA A 72 -19.86 9.68 1.09
C ALA A 72 -20.33 8.32 0.51
N GLY A 73 -20.86 7.43 1.36
CA GLY A 73 -21.37 6.10 1.00
C GLY A 73 -20.30 5.02 0.91
N TRP A 74 -19.10 5.25 1.46
CA TRP A 74 -18.02 4.28 1.52
C TRP A 74 -18.02 3.53 2.86
N GLU A 75 -17.96 2.22 2.81
CA GLU A 75 -17.83 1.36 3.99
C GLU A 75 -16.36 1.01 4.23
N THR A 76 -15.88 1.16 5.47
CA THR A 76 -14.54 0.68 5.85
C THR A 76 -14.54 -0.84 5.99
N VAL A 77 -13.74 -1.53 5.18
CA VAL A 77 -13.64 -3.00 5.19
C VAL A 77 -12.56 -3.48 6.15
N PHE A 78 -11.37 -2.92 6.00
CA PHE A 78 -10.20 -3.33 6.78
C PHE A 78 -9.23 -2.18 6.87
N SER A 79 -8.53 -2.06 7.99
CA SER A 79 -7.39 -1.17 8.11
C SER A 79 -6.26 -1.84 8.88
N TYR A 80 -5.02 -1.44 8.60
CA TYR A 80 -3.87 -1.86 9.39
C TYR A 80 -2.81 -0.77 9.50
N PRO A 81 -2.11 -0.70 10.64
CA PRO A 81 -1.06 0.29 10.85
C PRO A 81 0.19 -0.04 10.04
N VAL A 82 0.72 0.94 9.32
CA VAL A 82 1.94 0.84 8.51
C VAL A 82 2.58 2.22 8.33
N LEU A 83 3.91 2.31 8.36
CA LEU A 83 4.66 3.55 8.08
C LEU A 83 4.19 4.78 8.89
N ASN A 84 3.88 4.62 10.17
CA ASN A 84 3.33 5.67 11.04
C ASN A 84 2.02 6.29 10.47
N GLY A 85 1.15 5.43 9.94
CA GLY A 85 -0.20 5.74 9.51
C GLY A 85 -1.04 4.47 9.43
N ASN A 86 -2.26 4.58 8.91
CA ASN A 86 -3.17 3.47 8.73
C ASN A 86 -3.50 3.32 7.25
N TRP A 87 -3.20 2.14 6.72
CA TRP A 87 -3.61 1.72 5.38
C TRP A 87 -5.04 1.21 5.45
N MET A 88 -5.94 1.81 4.69
CA MET A 88 -7.38 1.59 4.81
C MET A 88 -7.97 1.12 3.48
N TYR A 89 -8.81 0.11 3.56
CA TYR A 89 -9.58 -0.42 2.44
C TYR A 89 -11.03 -0.03 2.64
N PHE A 90 -11.59 0.59 1.62
CA PHE A 90 -12.98 0.99 1.56
C PHE A 90 -13.68 0.26 0.43
N ARG A 91 -14.98 0.07 0.56
CA ARG A 91 -15.84 -0.43 -0.52
C ARG A 91 -17.12 0.39 -0.62
N LYS A 92 -17.65 0.52 -1.83
CA LYS A 92 -18.95 1.13 -2.10
C LYS A 92 -19.73 0.27 -3.10
N ALA A 93 -21.00 0.00 -2.82
CA ALA A 93 -21.85 -0.73 -3.76
C ALA A 93 -22.12 0.16 -4.98
N VAL A 94 -21.98 -0.40 -6.18
CA VAL A 94 -22.22 0.33 -7.44
C VAL A 94 -23.59 -0.08 -7.96
N ALA A 95 -24.52 0.87 -8.07
CA ALA A 95 -25.85 0.58 -8.57
C ALA A 95 -25.82 0.18 -10.06
N PRO A 96 -26.80 -0.59 -10.56
CA PRO A 96 -26.90 -0.92 -11.98
C PRO A 96 -27.01 0.35 -12.85
N GLY A 97 -25.94 0.67 -13.59
CA GLY A 97 -25.86 1.84 -14.46
C GLY A 97 -24.97 2.98 -13.94
N GLU A 98 -24.50 2.89 -12.70
CA GLU A 98 -23.48 3.79 -12.17
C GLU A 98 -22.07 3.34 -12.58
N THR A 99 -21.18 4.31 -12.79
CA THR A 99 -19.76 4.07 -13.02
C THR A 99 -19.04 3.79 -11.71
N GLU A 100 -17.96 3.00 -11.76
CA GLU A 100 -17.08 2.80 -10.61
C GLU A 100 -16.55 4.16 -10.13
N GLU A 101 -17.02 4.60 -8.96
CA GLU A 101 -16.52 5.83 -8.34
C GLU A 101 -15.17 5.53 -7.69
N ALA A 102 -14.16 6.32 -8.03
CA ALA A 102 -12.89 6.33 -7.31
C ALA A 102 -13.02 7.22 -6.07
N ILE A 103 -12.44 6.81 -4.94
CA ILE A 103 -12.30 7.67 -3.75
C ILE A 103 -11.61 8.98 -4.12
N PHE A 104 -10.62 8.93 -5.01
CA PHE A 104 -9.94 10.12 -5.50
C PHE A 104 -10.58 10.60 -6.79
N THR A 105 -11.39 11.65 -6.67
CA THR A 105 -11.98 12.33 -7.83
C THR A 105 -10.99 13.30 -8.51
N ASP A 106 -9.95 13.75 -7.81
CA ASP A 106 -8.91 14.66 -8.34
C ASP A 106 -7.51 14.02 -8.25
N GLU A 107 -6.76 14.09 -9.36
CA GLU A 107 -5.36 13.67 -9.46
C GLU A 107 -4.47 14.34 -8.39
N THR A 108 -4.84 15.53 -7.91
CA THR A 108 -4.15 16.29 -6.86
C THR A 108 -4.10 15.51 -5.55
N SER A 109 -5.23 14.96 -5.11
CA SER A 109 -5.32 14.17 -3.89
C SER A 109 -4.48 12.89 -3.99
N LEU A 110 -4.52 12.24 -5.15
CA LEU A 110 -3.72 11.05 -5.44
C LEU A 110 -2.21 11.36 -5.46
N ILE A 111 -1.80 12.49 -6.04
CA ILE A 111 -0.41 12.97 -5.99
C ILE A 111 0.03 13.22 -4.55
N GLN A 112 -0.82 13.85 -3.74
CA GLN A 112 -0.53 14.14 -2.35
C GLN A 112 -0.37 12.85 -1.53
N LEU A 113 -1.26 11.88 -1.71
CA LEU A 113 -1.15 10.54 -1.15
C LEU A 113 0.21 9.89 -1.46
N TYR A 114 0.57 9.81 -2.76
CA TYR A 114 1.85 9.23 -3.16
C TYR A 114 3.06 10.01 -2.62
N LYS A 115 2.97 11.34 -2.50
CA LYS A 115 4.02 12.16 -1.87
C LYS A 115 4.18 11.84 -0.39
N ASN A 116 3.08 11.71 0.35
CA ASN A 116 3.10 11.40 1.78
C ASN A 116 3.70 10.02 2.04
N ILE A 117 3.25 9.02 1.26
CA ILE A 117 3.83 7.68 1.25
C ILE A 117 5.32 7.75 0.94
N ARG A 118 5.72 8.43 -0.16
CA ARG A 118 7.13 8.53 -0.56
C ARG A 118 7.99 9.12 0.54
N LYS A 119 7.55 10.21 1.19
CA LYS A 119 8.28 10.86 2.30
C LYS A 119 8.56 9.87 3.43
N ARG A 120 7.56 9.09 3.82
CA ARG A 120 7.69 8.07 4.89
C ARG A 120 8.61 6.93 4.48
N TRP A 121 8.50 6.47 3.23
CA TRP A 121 9.42 5.49 2.65
C TRP A 121 10.87 6.00 2.60
N THR A 122 11.10 7.29 2.34
CA THR A 122 12.45 7.89 2.41
C THR A 122 13.02 7.81 3.82
N ILE A 123 12.24 8.18 4.84
CA ILE A 123 12.69 8.14 6.25
C ILE A 123 13.04 6.71 6.63
N PHE A 124 12.16 5.75 6.31
CA PHE A 124 12.41 4.33 6.55
C PHE A 124 13.67 3.84 5.82
N GLY A 125 13.83 4.20 4.54
CA GLY A 125 15.01 3.84 3.75
C GLY A 125 16.30 4.43 4.29
N ALA A 126 16.27 5.66 4.82
CA ALA A 126 17.42 6.29 5.47
C ALA A 126 17.84 5.53 6.75
N ILE A 127 16.87 5.10 7.55
CA ILE A 127 17.11 4.28 8.75
C ILE A 127 17.74 2.94 8.36
N VAL A 128 17.18 2.23 7.37
CA VAL A 128 17.74 0.96 6.88
C VAL A 128 19.16 1.13 6.34
N SER A 129 19.41 2.21 5.60
CA SER A 129 20.74 2.52 5.07
C SER A 129 21.76 2.79 6.18
N LEU A 130 21.34 3.46 7.27
CA LEU A 130 22.18 3.68 8.45
C LEU A 130 22.54 2.34 9.12
N PHE A 131 21.57 1.44 9.31
CA PHE A 131 21.83 0.10 9.87
C PHE A 131 22.83 -0.69 9.02
N LEU A 132 22.67 -0.64 7.70
CA LEU A 132 23.61 -1.25 6.76
C LEU A 132 25.02 -0.69 6.87
N PHE A 133 25.14 0.62 7.02
CA PHE A 133 26.43 1.27 7.19
C PHE A 133 27.11 0.84 8.49
N VAL A 134 26.34 0.77 9.60
CA VAL A 134 26.84 0.27 10.88
C VAL A 134 27.26 -1.20 10.79
N GLU A 135 26.45 -2.04 10.15
CA GLU A 135 26.79 -3.44 9.95
C GLU A 135 28.10 -3.59 9.18
N LEU A 136 28.27 -2.86 8.08
CA LEU A 136 29.49 -2.86 7.29
C LEU A 136 30.73 -2.53 8.14
N LEU A 137 30.63 -1.52 9.03
CA LEU A 137 31.72 -1.18 9.95
C LEU A 137 32.06 -2.33 10.91
N ILE A 138 31.06 -3.06 11.39
CA ILE A 138 31.25 -4.24 12.27
C ILE A 138 31.88 -5.39 11.51
N VAL A 139 31.46 -5.67 10.27
CA VAL A 139 32.04 -6.73 9.42
C VAL A 139 33.55 -6.53 9.24
N PHE A 140 33.98 -5.29 9.02
CA PHE A 140 35.40 -4.96 8.85
C PHE A 140 36.25 -5.20 10.12
N GLN A 141 35.63 -5.35 11.29
CA GLN A 141 36.32 -5.56 12.56
C GLN A 141 36.34 -7.03 13.02
N ILE A 142 35.58 -7.93 12.38
CA ILE A 142 35.42 -9.32 12.84
C ILE A 142 36.08 -10.30 11.87
N GLU A 143 37.27 -10.80 12.24
CA GLU A 143 38.02 -11.78 11.42
C GLU A 143 37.36 -13.19 11.42
N ASN A 144 36.65 -13.57 12.49
CA ASN A 144 36.17 -14.96 12.68
C ASN A 144 34.75 -15.25 12.16
N HIS A 145 34.02 -14.25 11.64
CA HIS A 145 32.62 -14.41 11.19
C HIS A 145 32.31 -13.78 9.82
N ILE A 146 33.34 -13.60 8.98
CA ILE A 146 33.22 -12.96 7.66
C ILE A 146 32.12 -13.59 6.78
N GLY A 147 31.92 -14.91 6.84
CA GLY A 147 30.89 -15.59 6.05
C GLY A 147 29.45 -15.20 6.43
N ILE A 148 29.13 -15.17 7.73
CA ILE A 148 27.81 -14.78 8.23
C ILE A 148 27.57 -13.29 7.94
N ALA A 149 28.56 -12.47 8.22
CA ALA A 149 28.56 -11.04 7.91
C ALA A 149 28.28 -10.76 6.42
N THR A 150 28.98 -11.45 5.52
CA THR A 150 28.78 -11.30 4.06
C THR A 150 27.38 -11.74 3.64
N PHE A 151 26.85 -12.82 4.23
CA PHE A 151 25.49 -13.29 3.95
C PHE A 151 24.43 -12.26 4.36
N ILE A 152 24.54 -11.69 5.57
CA ILE A 152 23.61 -10.66 6.05
C ILE A 152 23.72 -9.41 5.17
N PHE A 153 24.94 -8.97 4.82
CA PHE A 153 25.16 -7.85 3.89
C PHE A 153 24.44 -8.05 2.55
N ILE A 154 24.52 -9.24 1.94
CA ILE A 154 23.83 -9.54 0.68
C ILE A 154 22.30 -9.41 0.84
N ILE A 155 21.73 -9.94 1.93
CA ILE A 155 20.28 -9.83 2.21
C ILE A 155 19.88 -8.37 2.29
N PHE A 156 20.61 -7.56 3.07
CA PHE A 156 20.29 -6.14 3.21
C PHE A 156 20.52 -5.36 1.91
N PHE A 157 21.53 -5.69 1.11
CA PHE A 157 21.75 -5.07 -0.20
C PHE A 157 20.58 -5.33 -1.16
N ILE A 158 20.05 -6.57 -1.16
CA ILE A 158 18.84 -6.92 -1.91
C ILE A 158 17.65 -6.11 -1.40
N LEU A 159 17.46 -6.00 -0.08
CA LEU A 159 16.39 -5.19 0.50
C LEU A 159 16.51 -3.74 0.03
N VAL A 160 17.67 -3.09 0.18
CA VAL A 160 17.87 -1.70 -0.29
C VAL A 160 17.62 -1.53 -1.78
N SER A 161 18.00 -2.51 -2.60
CA SER A 161 17.73 -2.48 -4.04
C SER A 161 16.22 -2.51 -4.34
N LEU A 162 15.46 -3.35 -3.64
CA LEU A 162 14.00 -3.39 -3.72
C LEU A 162 13.37 -2.07 -3.24
N TYR A 163 13.88 -1.50 -2.14
CA TYR A 163 13.47 -0.19 -1.63
C TYR A 163 13.72 0.92 -2.65
N GLY A 164 14.92 0.97 -3.24
CA GLY A 164 15.31 1.96 -4.25
C GLY A 164 14.43 1.88 -5.50
N LYS A 165 14.13 0.67 -5.97
CA LYS A 165 13.19 0.43 -7.08
C LYS A 165 11.81 1.01 -6.76
N MET A 166 11.30 0.77 -5.56
CA MET A 166 9.97 1.24 -5.18
C MET A 166 9.92 2.77 -5.04
N PHE A 167 10.96 3.39 -4.47
CA PHE A 167 11.09 4.85 -4.41
C PHE A 167 11.12 5.49 -5.80
N PHE A 168 11.86 4.88 -6.73
CA PHE A 168 11.92 5.33 -8.12
C PHE A 168 10.56 5.22 -8.81
N ASN A 169 9.86 4.09 -8.64
CA ASN A 169 8.52 3.87 -9.19
C ASN A 169 7.52 4.92 -8.67
N LEU A 170 7.48 5.17 -7.36
CA LEU A 170 6.61 6.20 -6.77
C LEU A 170 6.94 7.59 -7.33
N THR A 171 8.21 7.93 -7.45
CA THR A 171 8.64 9.23 -7.99
C THR A 171 8.22 9.39 -9.45
N ARG A 172 8.42 8.36 -10.27
CA ARG A 172 7.98 8.33 -11.66
C ARG A 172 6.45 8.49 -11.76
N LYS A 173 5.70 7.82 -10.90
CA LYS A 173 4.23 7.90 -10.87
C LYS A 173 3.74 9.30 -10.51
N ILE A 174 4.32 9.91 -9.47
CA ILE A 174 4.05 11.30 -9.07
C ILE A 174 4.32 12.27 -10.21
N ASN A 175 5.47 12.14 -10.89
CA ASN A 175 5.84 13.01 -12.00
C ASN A 175 4.88 12.86 -13.18
N ASN A 176 4.53 11.63 -13.56
CA ASN A 176 3.60 11.37 -14.65
C ASN A 176 2.21 11.97 -14.39
N LEU A 177 1.69 11.84 -13.17
CA LEU A 177 0.42 12.47 -12.78
C LEU A 177 0.53 14.00 -12.80
N ALA A 178 1.64 14.56 -12.31
CA ALA A 178 1.85 16.01 -12.35
C ALA A 178 1.95 16.56 -13.78
N THR A 179 2.52 15.80 -14.73
CA THR A 179 2.60 16.19 -16.14
C THR A 179 1.23 16.15 -16.82
N ARG A 180 0.40 15.12 -16.55
CA ARG A 180 -0.97 15.03 -17.09
C ARG A 180 -1.86 16.19 -16.64
N LYS A 181 -1.72 16.61 -15.38
CA LYS A 181 -2.41 17.79 -14.86
C LYS A 181 -2.00 19.11 -15.56
N ALA A 182 -0.77 19.18 -16.08
CA ALA A 182 -0.23 20.40 -16.68
C ALA A 182 -0.49 20.54 -18.19
N SER A 183 -0.95 19.46 -18.85
CA SER A 183 -1.31 19.41 -20.28
C SER A 183 -2.79 19.66 -20.49
#